data_AF-A0A9E3XWQ0-F1
#
_entry.id   AF-A0A9E3XWQ0-F1
#
_cell.length_a   1.000
_cell.length_b   1.000
_cell.length_c   1.000
_cell.angle_alpha   90.00
_cell.angle_beta   90.00
_cell.angle_gamma   90.00
#
_symmetry.space_group_name_H-M   'P 1'
#
loop_
_entity.id
_entity.type
_entity.pdbx_description
1 polymer ?
#
loop_
_entity_poly.entity_id
_entity_poly.type
_entity_poly.pdbx_seq_one_letter_code
_entity_poly.pdbx_strand_id
1 'polypeptide(L)'
;MNRRRFLTTALGVPTLAALAGSLPLVLASCGDDEESASDPTYADGPNDVVLSIRYEGGFVPMGFAFVNMPTLLVSGDGRVFEPGMQTLEFPGPLLSPVMVRPISPAGIRRVIALAGDAGLLSAPPDYSMPGGIMVADAPFTVVTLTVDGQTYRHEAEALGLGIDDGTSTPARDNLAAFVEVMADITAVVGDDEIGEPIPFDPTRYRMQAMEVNPADWGEPAPTVLDWPDGTGVVLAEAATCASAAAAAVGAALTAADQLTFFREGDVVYQVFAGGMLPGDAEC
;
A
#
# COMPACT_ATOMS: atom_id res chain seq x y z
N MET A 1 -31.66 35.39 33.99
CA MET A 1 -30.99 36.66 34.34
C MET A 1 -30.75 37.44 33.07
N ASN A 2 -31.20 38.69 33.07
CA ASN A 2 -31.29 39.57 31.91
C ASN A 2 -30.75 40.93 32.37
N ARG A 3 -29.76 41.52 31.66
CA ARG A 3 -29.40 42.97 31.67
C ARG A 3 -28.20 43.20 30.74
N ARG A 4 -28.43 43.81 29.56
CA ARG A 4 -28.27 45.25 29.23
C ARG A 4 -26.80 45.70 29.09
N ARG A 5 -26.38 46.25 27.95
CA ARG A 5 -26.33 47.71 27.63
C ARG A 5 -25.65 48.00 26.26
N PHE A 6 -26.29 48.71 25.30
CA PHE A 6 -26.21 50.15 24.90
C PHE A 6 -25.44 50.35 23.57
N LEU A 7 -26.11 50.77 22.46
CA LEU A 7 -26.13 52.14 21.83
C LEU A 7 -24.88 52.42 20.96
N THR A 8 -24.84 53.02 19.75
CA THR A 8 -25.72 53.96 19.01
C THR A 8 -25.20 54.12 17.56
N THR A 9 -26.12 54.24 16.59
CA THR A 9 -26.16 55.02 15.31
C THR A 9 -24.92 55.67 14.62
N ALA A 10 -24.87 55.55 13.28
CA ALA A 10 -24.78 56.65 12.26
C ALA A 10 -24.94 56.02 10.84
N LEU A 11 -26.05 56.18 10.10
CA LEU A 11 -26.41 57.27 9.15
C LEU A 11 -25.29 57.77 8.23
N GLY A 12 -25.49 57.64 6.90
CA GLY A 12 -24.96 58.59 5.91
C GLY A 12 -24.36 57.98 4.63
N VAL A 13 -25.18 57.76 3.60
CA VAL A 13 -24.75 57.67 2.20
C VAL A 13 -24.74 59.10 1.63
N PRO A 14 -23.71 59.47 0.84
CA PRO A 14 -24.02 60.09 -0.43
C PRO A 14 -23.14 59.61 -1.60
N THR A 15 -23.82 59.41 -2.71
CA THR A 15 -23.40 59.38 -4.11
C THR A 15 -22.48 60.54 -4.51
N LEU A 16 -21.38 60.23 -5.21
CA LEU A 16 -20.67 61.08 -6.18
C LEU A 16 -20.17 60.16 -7.31
N ALA A 17 -20.81 60.23 -8.49
CA ALA A 17 -20.46 61.11 -9.60
C ALA A 17 -19.37 60.50 -10.50
N ALA A 18 -19.84 60.01 -11.65
CA ALA A 18 -19.07 59.46 -12.75
C ALA A 18 -18.13 60.48 -13.39
N LEU A 19 -16.89 60.06 -13.66
CA LEU A 19 -16.01 60.68 -14.65
C LEU A 19 -15.57 59.61 -15.64
N ALA A 20 -16.13 59.70 -16.85
CA ALA A 20 -15.76 58.93 -18.01
C ALA A 20 -14.37 59.38 -18.49
N GLY A 21 -13.37 58.51 -18.31
CA GLY A 21 -12.06 58.61 -18.92
C GLY A 21 -11.87 57.46 -19.91
N SER A 22 -12.03 57.75 -21.19
CA SER A 22 -11.79 56.84 -22.31
C SER A 22 -10.30 56.53 -22.44
N LEU A 23 -9.89 55.34 -21.98
CA LEU A 23 -8.58 54.73 -22.27
C LEU A 23 -8.68 53.91 -23.58
N PRO A 24 -7.74 54.05 -24.53
CA PRO A 24 -7.65 53.15 -25.67
C PRO A 24 -7.22 51.76 -25.20
N LEU A 25 -8.13 50.80 -25.38
CA LEU A 25 -7.90 49.37 -25.21
C LEU A 25 -6.92 48.91 -26.30
N VAL A 26 -5.64 48.75 -25.95
CA VAL A 26 -4.72 47.92 -26.74
C VAL A 26 -4.86 46.51 -26.20
N LEU A 27 -5.74 45.71 -26.83
CA LEU A 27 -5.81 44.27 -26.62
C LEU A 27 -4.53 43.66 -27.22
N ALA A 28 -3.46 43.65 -26.43
CA ALA A 28 -2.39 42.68 -26.61
C ALA A 28 -2.98 41.32 -26.23
N SER A 29 -3.35 40.55 -27.25
CA SER A 29 -3.63 39.12 -27.13
C SER A 29 -2.33 38.42 -26.74
N CYS A 30 -2.00 38.42 -25.45
CA CYS A 30 -1.19 37.34 -24.88
C CYS A 30 -2.06 36.09 -24.98
N GLY A 31 -1.84 35.31 -26.03
CA GLY A 31 -2.16 33.89 -25.97
C GLY A 31 -1.17 33.30 -24.99
N ASP A 32 -1.59 33.21 -23.72
CA ASP A 32 -1.00 32.25 -22.82
C ASP A 32 -1.37 30.89 -23.43
N ASP A 33 -0.41 30.29 -24.13
CA ASP A 33 -0.38 28.85 -24.33
C ASP A 33 -0.18 28.24 -22.93
N GLU A 34 -1.26 28.23 -22.13
CA GLU A 34 -1.44 27.24 -21.07
C GLU A 34 -1.53 25.91 -21.79
N GLU A 35 -0.36 25.33 -22.07
CA GLU A 35 -0.19 23.92 -22.35
C GLU A 35 -0.86 23.21 -21.17
N SER A 36 -2.13 22.84 -21.35
CA SER A 36 -2.89 22.11 -20.36
C SER A 36 -2.13 20.83 -20.15
N ALA A 37 -1.34 20.78 -19.08
CA ALA A 37 -0.65 19.59 -18.66
C ALA A 37 -1.72 18.50 -18.60
N SER A 38 -1.61 17.51 -19.48
CA SER A 38 -2.56 16.41 -19.51
C SER A 38 -2.53 15.74 -18.15
N ASP A 39 -3.70 15.43 -17.60
CA ASP A 39 -3.79 14.65 -16.35
C ASP A 39 -2.91 13.40 -16.45
N PRO A 40 -2.08 13.10 -15.44
CA PRO A 40 -1.26 11.90 -15.43
C PRO A 40 -2.11 10.65 -15.67
N THR A 41 -1.61 9.77 -16.53
CA THR A 41 -2.26 8.52 -16.90
C THR A 41 -1.71 7.36 -16.07
N TYR A 42 -2.50 6.31 -15.90
CA TYR A 42 -2.08 5.06 -15.27
C TYR A 42 -2.66 3.88 -16.03
N ALA A 43 -2.00 2.73 -15.94
CA ALA A 43 -2.52 1.49 -16.52
C ALA A 43 -3.69 0.98 -15.66
N ASP A 44 -4.81 0.63 -16.30
CA ASP A 44 -6.11 0.38 -15.66
C ASP A 44 -6.48 -1.11 -15.59
N GLY A 45 -5.53 -2.00 -15.87
CA GLY A 45 -5.72 -3.44 -15.82
C GLY A 45 -5.79 -4.00 -14.40
N PRO A 46 -6.39 -5.20 -14.23
CA PRO A 46 -6.60 -5.81 -12.93
C PRO A 46 -5.33 -6.30 -12.23
N ASN A 47 -4.22 -6.37 -12.94
CA ASN A 47 -2.91 -6.71 -12.40
C ASN A 47 -1.94 -5.53 -12.39
N ASP A 48 -2.37 -4.35 -12.87
CA ASP A 48 -1.54 -3.16 -12.88
C ASP A 48 -1.52 -2.53 -11.49
N VAL A 49 -0.36 -2.00 -11.10
CA VAL A 49 -0.15 -1.38 -9.78
C VAL A 49 0.05 0.11 -9.96
N VAL A 50 -0.83 0.91 -9.38
CA VAL A 50 -0.70 2.38 -9.35
C VAL A 50 0.18 2.82 -8.18
N LEU A 51 -0.08 2.28 -6.99
CA LEU A 51 0.68 2.55 -5.76
C LEU A 51 0.81 1.26 -4.96
N SER A 52 2.00 0.96 -4.46
CA SER A 52 2.24 -0.06 -3.44
C SER A 52 3.15 0.50 -2.35
N ILE A 53 2.73 0.38 -1.09
CA ILE A 53 3.54 0.66 0.09
C ILE A 53 3.76 -0.66 0.82
N ARG A 54 5.03 -1.04 1.03
CA ARG A 54 5.36 -2.31 1.70
C ARG A 54 6.66 -2.22 2.49
N TYR A 55 6.89 -3.22 3.33
CA TYR A 55 8.17 -3.41 4.02
C TYR A 55 8.99 -4.51 3.35
N GLU A 56 10.28 -4.27 3.15
CA GLU A 56 11.23 -5.24 2.58
C GLU A 56 12.49 -5.35 3.45
N GLY A 57 13.12 -6.53 3.48
CA GLY A 57 14.30 -6.79 4.30
C GLY A 57 14.00 -6.89 5.80
N GLY A 58 14.92 -6.41 6.63
CA GLY A 58 14.90 -6.58 8.09
C GLY A 58 15.22 -8.01 8.56
N PHE A 59 15.28 -8.21 9.88
CA PHE A 59 15.55 -9.52 10.47
C PHE A 59 14.24 -10.27 10.79
N VAL A 60 13.61 -10.79 9.75
CA VAL A 60 12.42 -11.65 9.85
C VAL A 60 12.75 -13.09 9.40
N PRO A 61 12.07 -14.13 9.93
CA PRO A 61 12.23 -15.48 9.42
C PRO A 61 11.90 -15.55 7.92
N MET A 62 12.58 -16.40 7.15
CA MET A 62 12.46 -16.40 5.67
C MET A 62 11.01 -16.53 5.18
N GLY A 63 10.21 -17.41 5.78
CA GLY A 63 8.81 -17.57 5.39
C GLY A 63 7.91 -16.37 5.72
N PHE A 64 8.25 -15.59 6.75
CA PHE A 64 7.55 -14.33 7.05
C PHE A 64 7.80 -13.27 5.97
N ALA A 65 9.02 -13.19 5.42
CA ALA A 65 9.31 -12.29 4.32
C ALA A 65 8.48 -12.64 3.06
N PHE A 66 8.24 -13.93 2.81
CA PHE A 66 7.45 -14.40 1.67
C PHE A 66 5.97 -13.99 1.75
N VAL A 67 5.36 -14.11 2.94
CA VAL A 67 3.94 -13.75 3.15
C VAL A 67 3.75 -12.28 3.49
N ASN A 68 4.82 -11.47 3.54
CA ASN A 68 4.72 -10.05 3.82
C ASN A 68 3.97 -9.32 2.68
N MET A 69 2.81 -8.77 3.02
CA MET A 69 1.93 -8.07 2.11
C MET A 69 2.17 -6.56 2.16
N PRO A 70 1.85 -5.82 1.08
CA PRO A 70 1.78 -4.37 1.15
C PRO A 70 0.86 -3.91 2.29
N THR A 71 1.24 -2.83 2.98
CA THR A 71 0.36 -2.14 3.93
C THR A 71 -0.73 -1.37 3.19
N LEU A 72 -0.47 -0.96 1.96
CA LEU A 72 -1.43 -0.39 1.03
C LEU A 72 -1.05 -0.79 -0.40
N LEU A 73 -2.03 -1.26 -1.17
CA LEU A 73 -1.89 -1.48 -2.61
C LEU A 73 -3.10 -0.88 -3.34
N VAL A 74 -2.86 0.00 -4.30
CA VAL A 74 -3.85 0.55 -5.22
C VAL A 74 -3.58 -0.02 -6.61
N SER A 75 -4.55 -0.78 -7.10
CA SER A 75 -4.50 -1.41 -8.43
C SER A 75 -5.12 -0.53 -9.51
N GLY A 76 -4.73 -0.77 -10.75
CA GLY A 76 -5.21 -0.05 -11.94
C GLY A 76 -6.71 -0.16 -12.15
N ASP A 77 -7.31 -1.31 -11.83
CA ASP A 77 -8.74 -1.57 -12.01
C ASP A 77 -9.63 -1.01 -10.90
N GLY A 78 -9.11 -0.12 -10.05
CA GLY A 78 -9.93 0.58 -9.06
C GLY A 78 -10.17 -0.23 -7.79
N ARG A 79 -9.21 -1.06 -7.36
CA ARG A 79 -9.25 -1.73 -6.05
C ARG A 79 -8.10 -1.28 -5.15
N VAL A 80 -8.42 -1.09 -3.88
CA VAL A 80 -7.48 -0.86 -2.79
C VAL A 80 -7.42 -2.10 -1.91
N PHE A 81 -6.22 -2.59 -1.62
CA PHE A 81 -5.97 -3.74 -0.75
C PHE A 81 -5.18 -3.29 0.48
N GLU A 82 -5.65 -3.73 1.64
CA GLU A 82 -5.07 -3.41 2.94
C GLU A 82 -5.08 -4.67 3.82
N PRO A 83 -4.11 -4.85 4.73
CA PRO A 83 -4.18 -5.92 5.73
C PRO A 83 -5.49 -5.87 6.52
N GLY A 84 -6.14 -7.02 6.65
CA GLY A 84 -7.36 -7.13 7.44
C GLY A 84 -7.10 -7.20 8.95
N MET A 85 -8.16 -6.99 9.72
CA MET A 85 -8.08 -7.19 11.17
C MET A 85 -7.82 -8.65 11.49
N GLN A 86 -6.89 -8.90 12.43
CA GLN A 86 -6.59 -10.22 12.96
C GLN A 86 -6.85 -10.24 14.47
N THR A 87 -7.38 -11.34 14.97
CA THR A 87 -7.53 -11.60 16.40
C THR A 87 -6.19 -12.07 16.98
N LEU A 88 -5.98 -11.88 18.29
CA LEU A 88 -4.81 -12.40 19.01
C LEU A 88 -4.97 -13.90 19.32
N GLU A 89 -5.24 -14.70 18.29
CA GLU A 89 -5.36 -16.15 18.38
C GLU A 89 -3.99 -16.80 18.14
N PHE A 90 -3.66 -17.84 18.92
CA PHE A 90 -2.43 -18.60 18.73
C PHE A 90 -2.72 -20.11 18.70
N PRO A 91 -2.30 -20.83 17.63
CA PRO A 91 -1.72 -20.30 16.39
C PRO A 91 -2.74 -19.44 15.59
N GLY A 92 -2.25 -18.43 14.88
CA GLY A 92 -3.08 -17.63 13.99
C GLY A 92 -3.39 -18.37 12.67
N PRO A 93 -4.33 -17.89 11.85
CA PRO A 93 -4.62 -18.49 10.54
C PRO A 93 -3.38 -18.50 9.64
N LEU A 94 -3.28 -19.50 8.77
CA LEU A 94 -2.16 -19.62 7.82
C LEU A 94 -2.15 -18.45 6.84
N LEU A 95 -3.33 -18.05 6.36
CA LEU A 95 -3.51 -16.93 5.45
C LEU A 95 -3.80 -15.66 6.25
N SER A 96 -2.94 -14.65 6.11
CA SER A 96 -3.24 -13.33 6.64
C SER A 96 -4.46 -12.73 5.92
N PRO A 97 -5.44 -12.18 6.66
CA PRO A 97 -6.61 -11.58 6.05
C PRO A 97 -6.23 -10.34 5.24
N VAL A 98 -6.88 -10.16 4.09
CA VAL A 98 -6.76 -8.97 3.25
C VAL A 98 -8.16 -8.41 3.04
N MET A 99 -8.30 -7.10 3.20
CA MET A 99 -9.51 -6.38 2.83
C MET A 99 -9.30 -5.74 1.46
N VAL A 100 -10.36 -5.73 0.66
CA VAL A 100 -10.40 -5.05 -0.63
C VAL A 100 -11.60 -4.11 -0.68
N ARG A 101 -11.42 -2.93 -1.28
CA ARG A 101 -12.50 -1.97 -1.53
C ARG A 101 -12.34 -1.27 -2.86
N PRO A 102 -13.44 -0.84 -3.50
CA PRO A 102 -13.35 -0.06 -4.73
C PRO A 102 -12.85 1.36 -4.43
N ILE A 103 -12.09 1.91 -5.36
CA ILE A 103 -11.69 3.31 -5.42
C ILE A 103 -12.05 3.87 -6.80
N SER A 104 -12.62 5.07 -6.85
CA SER A 104 -13.00 5.68 -8.11
C SER A 104 -11.75 6.12 -8.91
N PRO A 105 -11.88 6.33 -10.24
CA PRO A 105 -10.81 6.93 -11.03
C PRO A 105 -10.39 8.33 -10.52
N ALA A 106 -11.31 9.09 -9.93
CA ALA A 106 -10.99 10.39 -9.34
C ALA A 106 -10.19 10.24 -8.03
N GLY A 107 -10.51 9.23 -7.21
CA GLY A 107 -9.72 8.86 -6.04
C GLY A 107 -8.29 8.47 -6.42
N ILE A 108 -8.12 7.62 -7.44
CA ILE A 108 -6.78 7.25 -7.94
C ILE A 108 -6.00 8.50 -8.40
N ARG A 109 -6.63 9.42 -9.14
CA ARG A 109 -5.97 10.66 -9.55
C ARG A 109 -5.55 11.53 -8.37
N ARG A 110 -6.31 11.55 -7.25
CA ARG A 110 -5.91 12.25 -6.02
C ARG A 110 -4.66 11.62 -5.40
N VAL A 111 -4.56 10.29 -5.38
CA VAL A 111 -3.37 9.56 -4.92
C VAL A 111 -2.15 9.93 -5.78
N ILE A 112 -2.30 9.91 -7.11
CA ILE A 112 -1.22 10.27 -8.04
C ILE A 112 -0.81 11.74 -7.88
N ALA A 113 -1.77 12.66 -7.76
CA ALA A 113 -1.49 14.07 -7.54
C ALA A 113 -0.71 14.30 -6.24
N LEU A 114 -1.11 13.65 -5.14
CA LEU A 114 -0.41 13.73 -3.87
C LEU A 114 1.03 13.19 -3.96
N ALA A 115 1.23 12.10 -4.70
CA ALA A 115 2.57 11.57 -4.96
C ALA A 115 3.42 12.53 -5.81
N GLY A 116 2.82 13.21 -6.78
CA GLY A 116 3.45 14.26 -7.56
C GLY A 116 3.86 15.46 -6.71
N ASP A 117 2.96 15.94 -5.84
CA ASP A 117 3.23 17.03 -4.90
C ASP A 117 4.34 16.67 -3.90
N ALA A 118 4.42 15.39 -3.51
CA ALA A 118 5.50 14.83 -2.71
C ALA A 118 6.78 14.54 -3.53
N GLY A 119 6.83 14.85 -4.83
CA GLY A 119 8.02 14.64 -5.67
C GLY A 119 8.36 13.16 -5.92
N LEU A 120 7.43 12.23 -5.69
CA LEU A 120 7.62 10.79 -5.84
C LEU A 120 7.42 10.28 -7.28
N LEU A 121 7.09 11.18 -8.22
CA LEU A 121 7.00 10.88 -9.65
C LEU A 121 8.30 11.27 -10.37
N SER A 122 9.43 11.04 -9.72
CA SER A 122 10.76 11.39 -10.22
C SER A 122 11.80 10.38 -9.74
N ALA A 123 13.04 10.47 -10.24
CA ALA A 123 14.11 9.60 -9.76
C ALA A 123 14.30 9.76 -8.24
N PRO A 124 14.42 8.65 -7.48
CA PRO A 124 14.49 8.72 -6.03
C PRO A 124 15.72 9.51 -5.57
N PRO A 125 15.57 10.46 -4.64
CA PRO A 125 16.70 11.14 -4.01
C PRO A 125 17.46 10.18 -3.08
N ASP A 126 18.56 10.65 -2.51
CA ASP A 126 19.27 9.93 -1.45
C ASP A 126 18.43 9.92 -0.17
N TYR A 127 18.01 8.71 0.22
CA TYR A 127 17.28 8.44 1.46
C TYR A 127 18.18 7.94 2.59
N SER A 128 19.51 7.97 2.45
CA SER A 128 20.40 7.56 3.54
C SER A 128 20.26 8.48 4.76
N MET A 129 20.45 7.90 5.95
CA MET A 129 20.52 8.70 7.17
C MET A 129 21.85 9.48 7.24
N PRO A 130 21.85 10.71 7.76
CA PRO A 130 23.06 11.49 7.96
C PRO A 130 24.14 10.71 8.73
N GLY A 131 25.40 10.86 8.31
CA GLY A 131 26.53 10.20 8.97
C GLY A 131 26.69 8.71 8.64
N GLY A 132 25.89 8.16 7.72
CA GLY A 132 25.96 6.74 7.35
C GLY A 132 25.48 5.81 8.46
N ILE A 133 24.63 6.34 9.35
CA ILE A 133 23.97 5.54 10.38
C ILE A 133 23.05 4.55 9.68
N MET A 134 23.08 3.30 10.15
CA MET A 134 22.18 2.23 9.75
C MET A 134 21.55 1.65 11.02
N VAL A 135 20.32 1.17 10.92
CA VAL A 135 19.58 0.59 12.04
C VAL A 135 19.56 -0.90 11.83
N ALA A 136 20.37 -1.60 12.62
CA ALA A 136 20.46 -3.05 12.56
C ALA A 136 19.04 -3.67 12.59
N ASP A 137 18.82 -4.61 11.67
CA ASP A 137 17.60 -5.42 11.57
C ASP A 137 16.34 -4.65 11.14
N ALA A 138 16.41 -3.35 10.87
CA ALA A 138 15.28 -2.56 10.41
C ALA A 138 14.91 -2.89 8.96
N PRO A 139 13.61 -2.96 8.63
CA PRO A 139 13.18 -3.07 7.25
C PRO A 139 13.34 -1.74 6.50
N PHE A 140 13.30 -1.83 5.18
CA PHE A 140 13.03 -0.71 4.31
C PHE A 140 11.53 -0.50 4.17
N THR A 141 11.09 0.76 4.23
CA THR A 141 9.79 1.15 3.68
C THR A 141 9.98 1.41 2.20
N VAL A 142 9.20 0.71 1.38
CA VAL A 142 9.26 0.75 -0.07
C VAL A 142 7.94 1.29 -0.60
N VAL A 143 8.01 2.39 -1.33
CA VAL A 143 6.90 2.99 -2.07
C VAL A 143 7.17 2.82 -3.57
N THR A 144 6.28 2.11 -4.26
CA THR A 144 6.33 1.92 -5.71
C THR A 144 5.12 2.58 -6.36
N LEU A 145 5.34 3.43 -7.36
CA LEU A 145 4.30 4.06 -8.17
C LEU A 145 4.48 3.72 -9.64
N THR A 146 3.39 3.44 -10.36
CA THR A 146 3.42 3.33 -11.83
C THR A 146 2.47 4.34 -12.46
N VAL A 147 3.03 5.36 -13.10
CA VAL A 147 2.30 6.50 -13.68
C VAL A 147 2.97 6.86 -15.01
N ASP A 148 2.17 7.16 -16.04
CA ASP A 148 2.62 7.48 -17.40
C ASP A 148 3.56 6.41 -18.01
N GLY A 149 3.30 5.15 -17.68
CA GLY A 149 4.11 4.01 -18.11
C GLY A 149 5.52 3.97 -17.50
N GLN A 150 5.80 4.81 -16.51
CA GLN A 150 7.05 4.82 -15.73
C GLN A 150 6.80 4.26 -14.35
N THR A 151 7.77 3.49 -13.82
CA THR A 151 7.74 2.99 -12.45
C THR A 151 8.77 3.73 -11.61
N TYR A 152 8.32 4.35 -10.53
CA TYR A 152 9.14 5.05 -9.54
C TYR A 152 9.18 4.22 -8.25
N ARG A 153 10.39 3.90 -7.78
CA ARG A 153 10.58 3.13 -6.55
C ARG A 153 11.41 3.94 -5.57
N HIS A 154 10.81 4.25 -4.43
CA HIS A 154 11.41 4.97 -3.32
C HIS A 154 11.59 4.02 -2.14
N GLU A 155 12.79 3.98 -1.58
CA GLU A 155 13.17 3.00 -0.58
C GLU A 155 13.98 3.68 0.52
N ALA A 156 13.51 3.58 1.76
CA ALA A 156 14.15 4.19 2.92
C ALA A 156 14.19 3.22 4.10
N GLU A 157 15.39 2.89 4.57
CA GLU A 157 15.62 2.07 5.75
C GLU A 157 15.02 2.75 6.99
N ALA A 158 14.41 1.98 7.88
CA ALA A 158 13.96 2.43 9.21
C ALA A 158 13.02 3.65 9.20
N LEU A 159 12.33 3.89 8.08
CA LEU A 159 11.42 5.03 7.93
C LEU A 159 10.26 4.89 8.94
N GLY A 160 10.05 5.90 9.77
CA GLY A 160 8.97 5.92 10.76
C GLY A 160 9.26 5.23 12.09
N LEU A 161 10.45 4.66 12.32
CA LEU A 161 10.81 3.99 13.58
C LEU A 161 11.13 4.95 14.76
N GLY A 162 10.73 6.23 14.66
CA GLY A 162 10.83 7.18 15.78
C GLY A 162 12.25 7.42 16.29
N ILE A 163 13.25 7.35 15.41
CA ILE A 163 14.64 7.67 15.72
C ILE A 163 14.74 9.20 15.82
N ASP A 164 14.38 9.71 17.00
CA ASP A 164 14.26 11.14 17.27
C ASP A 164 15.56 11.68 17.91
N ASP A 165 16.64 11.66 17.13
CA ASP A 165 17.94 12.23 17.49
C ASP A 165 18.38 13.34 16.51
N GLY A 166 17.50 13.75 15.59
CA GLY A 166 17.77 14.76 14.57
C GLY A 166 18.47 14.24 13.31
N THR A 167 18.55 12.92 13.11
CA THR A 167 19.20 12.30 11.93
C THR A 167 18.25 12.05 10.76
N SER A 168 17.36 12.98 10.43
CA SER A 168 16.55 12.89 9.20
C SER A 168 16.99 13.90 8.14
N THR A 169 16.61 13.64 6.89
CA THR A 169 16.81 14.55 5.76
C THR A 169 15.45 15.01 5.24
N PRO A 170 15.37 16.19 4.57
CA PRO A 170 14.10 16.66 4.00
C PRO A 170 13.45 15.65 3.04
N ALA A 171 14.26 14.88 2.31
CA ALA A 171 13.76 13.82 1.43
C ALA A 171 13.09 12.69 2.23
N ARG A 172 13.74 12.23 3.31
CA ARG A 172 13.18 11.20 4.20
C ARG A 172 11.91 11.69 4.91
N ASP A 173 11.91 12.92 5.41
CA ASP A 173 10.74 13.50 6.09
C ASP A 173 9.54 13.59 5.14
N ASN A 174 9.77 14.00 3.90
CA ASN A 174 8.73 14.08 2.89
C ASN A 174 8.17 12.70 2.49
N LEU A 175 9.04 11.68 2.34
CA LEU A 175 8.59 10.30 2.12
C LEU A 175 7.80 9.76 3.33
N ALA A 176 8.25 10.04 4.55
CA ALA A 176 7.55 9.64 5.77
C ALA A 176 6.16 10.30 5.85
N ALA A 177 6.05 11.59 5.56
CA ALA A 177 4.79 12.31 5.54
C ALA A 177 3.80 11.74 4.50
N PHE A 178 4.30 11.38 3.30
CA PHE A 178 3.47 10.71 2.30
C PHE A 178 2.96 9.36 2.82
N VAL A 179 3.83 8.51 3.36
CA VAL A 179 3.44 7.19 3.91
C VAL A 179 2.43 7.34 5.06
N GLU A 180 2.63 8.32 5.95
CA GLU A 180 1.72 8.60 7.07
C GLU A 180 0.33 9.01 6.58
N VAL A 181 0.25 9.94 5.62
CA VAL A 181 -1.03 10.37 5.04
C VAL A 181 -1.74 9.21 4.33
N MET A 182 -1.00 8.36 3.62
CA MET A 182 -1.56 7.20 2.93
C MET A 182 -2.03 6.08 3.87
N ALA A 183 -1.68 6.11 5.15
CA ALA A 183 -2.20 5.16 6.14
C ALA A 183 -3.72 5.31 6.37
N ASP A 184 -4.30 6.45 5.99
CA ASP A 184 -5.75 6.67 5.92
C ASP A 184 -6.15 7.11 4.50
N ILE A 185 -6.17 6.14 3.58
CA ILE A 185 -6.57 6.38 2.19
C ILE A 185 -8.00 6.97 2.08
N THR A 186 -8.90 6.67 3.03
CA THR A 186 -10.25 7.27 3.06
C THR A 186 -10.15 8.78 3.25
N ALA A 187 -9.33 9.25 4.19
CA ALA A 187 -9.08 10.68 4.40
C ALA A 187 -8.41 11.35 3.17
N VAL A 188 -7.55 10.61 2.45
CA VAL A 188 -6.89 11.11 1.23
C VAL A 188 -7.87 11.32 0.09
N VAL A 189 -8.69 10.32 -0.20
CA VAL A 189 -9.53 10.34 -1.40
C VAL A 189 -10.94 10.85 -1.13
N GLY A 190 -11.39 10.87 0.12
CA GLY A 190 -12.73 11.26 0.53
C GLY A 190 -13.76 10.13 0.39
N ASP A 191 -14.77 10.14 1.26
CA ASP A 191 -15.79 9.09 1.38
C ASP A 191 -16.55 8.81 0.07
N ASP A 192 -16.73 9.82 -0.79
CA ASP A 192 -17.44 9.68 -2.06
C ASP A 192 -16.63 8.91 -3.12
N GLU A 193 -15.31 8.77 -2.95
CA GLU A 193 -14.43 8.13 -3.92
C GLU A 193 -13.96 6.73 -3.51
N ILE A 194 -14.37 6.25 -2.34
CA ILE A 194 -13.95 4.96 -1.79
C ILE A 194 -15.15 4.18 -1.26
N GLY A 195 -15.19 2.88 -1.55
CA GLY A 195 -16.26 2.00 -1.08
C GLY A 195 -15.95 1.32 0.25
N GLU A 196 -16.93 0.54 0.69
CA GLU A 196 -16.82 -0.29 1.89
C GLU A 196 -15.82 -1.45 1.68
N PRO A 197 -14.92 -1.71 2.64
CA PRO A 197 -14.05 -2.89 2.62
C PRO A 197 -14.81 -4.20 2.79
N ILE A 198 -14.47 -5.17 1.93
CA ILE A 198 -14.90 -6.57 2.05
C ILE A 198 -13.68 -7.50 2.13
N PRO A 199 -13.80 -8.71 2.70
CA PRO A 199 -12.72 -9.69 2.63
C PRO A 199 -12.35 -9.99 1.18
N PHE A 200 -11.05 -10.01 0.90
CA PHE A 200 -10.53 -10.39 -0.41
C PHE A 200 -10.60 -11.91 -0.59
N ASP A 201 -11.19 -12.33 -1.72
CA ASP A 201 -11.23 -13.74 -2.15
C ASP A 201 -10.27 -13.93 -3.34
N PRO A 202 -9.05 -14.43 -3.11
CA PRO A 202 -8.05 -14.56 -4.16
C PRO A 202 -8.40 -15.69 -5.13
N THR A 203 -8.18 -15.48 -6.42
CA THR A 203 -8.36 -16.53 -7.45
C THR A 203 -7.15 -17.47 -7.56
N ARG A 204 -6.00 -17.06 -7.02
CA ARG A 204 -4.75 -17.81 -6.95
C ARG A 204 -4.03 -17.56 -5.63
N TYR A 205 -3.26 -18.55 -5.20
CA TYR A 205 -2.34 -18.42 -4.08
C TYR A 205 -0.91 -18.54 -4.59
N ARG A 206 -0.01 -17.79 -3.96
CA ARG A 206 1.43 -18.04 -3.99
C ARG A 206 1.83 -18.78 -2.73
N MET A 207 2.82 -19.64 -2.83
CA MET A 207 3.32 -20.41 -1.70
C MET A 207 4.82 -20.68 -1.78
N GLN A 208 5.42 -20.80 -0.61
CA GLN A 208 6.76 -21.32 -0.41
C GLN A 208 6.67 -22.51 0.55
N ALA A 209 7.36 -23.60 0.26
CA ALA A 209 7.42 -24.77 1.11
C ALA A 209 8.85 -25.01 1.61
N MET A 210 8.99 -25.31 2.89
CA MET A 210 10.26 -25.63 3.53
C MET A 210 10.15 -27.01 4.16
N GLU A 211 11.03 -27.93 3.78
CA GLU A 211 11.15 -29.23 4.45
C GLU A 211 11.51 -29.02 5.93
N VAL A 212 10.81 -29.75 6.80
CA VAL A 212 11.01 -29.69 8.25
C VAL A 212 11.20 -31.09 8.80
N ASN A 213 12.13 -31.23 9.75
CA ASN A 213 12.38 -32.49 10.44
C ASN A 213 11.51 -32.57 11.71
N PRO A 214 10.68 -33.62 11.88
CA PRO A 214 9.91 -33.82 13.10
C PRO A 214 10.72 -33.85 14.40
N ALA A 215 12.01 -34.17 14.32
CA ALA A 215 12.90 -34.13 15.48
C ALA A 215 13.16 -32.72 16.02
N ASP A 216 12.92 -31.68 15.20
CA ASP A 216 13.21 -30.27 15.54
C ASP A 216 11.97 -29.53 16.08
N TRP A 217 10.83 -30.20 16.21
CA TRP A 217 9.58 -29.56 16.64
C TRP A 217 9.61 -29.14 18.11
N GLY A 218 9.21 -27.89 18.36
CA GLY A 218 8.91 -27.37 19.70
C GLY A 218 7.46 -27.63 20.11
N GLU A 219 7.12 -27.18 21.32
CA GLU A 219 5.74 -27.19 21.82
C GLU A 219 5.07 -25.81 21.66
N PRO A 220 3.79 -25.73 21.25
CA PRO A 220 2.96 -26.86 20.83
C PRO A 220 3.43 -27.46 19.48
N ALA A 221 3.42 -28.79 19.39
CA ALA A 221 3.78 -29.48 18.18
C ALA A 221 2.80 -29.13 17.02
N PRO A 222 3.30 -29.08 15.76
CA PRO A 222 2.46 -28.79 14.61
C PRO A 222 1.46 -29.93 14.34
N THR A 223 0.29 -29.55 13.80
CA THR A 223 -0.64 -30.52 13.21
C THR A 223 -0.19 -30.83 11.79
N VAL A 224 -0.04 -32.12 11.46
CA VAL A 224 0.33 -32.52 10.09
C VAL A 224 -0.88 -33.03 9.33
N LEU A 225 -1.21 -32.35 8.23
CA LEU A 225 -2.22 -32.76 7.25
C LEU A 225 -1.53 -33.31 6.00
N ASP A 226 -2.22 -34.16 5.24
CA ASP A 226 -1.71 -34.57 3.93
C ASP A 226 -1.93 -33.44 2.91
N TRP A 227 -0.93 -33.19 2.06
CA TRP A 227 -1.05 -32.25 0.95
C TRP A 227 -2.11 -32.78 -0.03
N PRO A 228 -3.06 -31.95 -0.50
CA PRO A 228 -4.11 -32.44 -1.38
C PRO A 228 -3.54 -32.96 -2.72
N ASP A 229 -4.13 -34.04 -3.23
CA ASP A 229 -3.82 -34.52 -4.57
C ASP A 229 -4.32 -33.54 -5.64
N GLY A 230 -3.63 -33.49 -6.79
CA GLY A 230 -4.11 -32.74 -7.96
C GLY A 230 -4.05 -31.21 -7.81
N THR A 231 -3.28 -30.69 -6.85
CA THR A 231 -3.07 -29.25 -6.65
C THR A 231 -2.28 -28.59 -7.79
N GLY A 232 -1.52 -29.38 -8.53
CA GLY A 232 -0.56 -28.89 -9.53
C GLY A 232 0.72 -28.32 -8.91
N VAL A 233 0.89 -28.42 -7.59
CA VAL A 233 2.08 -27.97 -6.86
C VAL A 233 2.74 -29.16 -6.18
N VAL A 234 4.02 -29.37 -6.51
CA VAL A 234 4.92 -30.29 -5.80
C VAL A 234 5.64 -29.48 -4.72
N LEU A 235 5.46 -29.83 -3.45
CA LEU A 235 6.01 -29.03 -2.34
C LEU A 235 7.53 -29.02 -2.34
N ALA A 236 8.17 -30.11 -2.77
CA ALA A 236 9.63 -30.17 -2.91
C ALA A 236 10.19 -29.16 -3.93
N GLU A 237 9.39 -28.74 -4.91
CA GLU A 237 9.77 -27.78 -5.95
C GLU A 237 9.38 -26.33 -5.58
N ALA A 238 8.54 -26.15 -4.55
CA ALA A 238 8.04 -24.86 -4.09
C ALA A 238 8.99 -24.14 -3.10
N ALA A 239 10.29 -24.45 -3.09
CA ALA A 239 11.25 -23.89 -2.13
C ALA A 239 11.47 -22.38 -2.26
N THR A 240 11.24 -21.80 -3.44
CA THR A 240 11.36 -20.36 -3.68
C THR A 240 10.00 -19.71 -3.89
N CYS A 241 9.23 -20.26 -4.83
CA CYS A 241 7.84 -19.90 -5.02
C CYS A 241 7.16 -20.96 -5.88
N ALA A 242 5.90 -21.25 -5.58
CA ALA A 242 4.96 -21.90 -6.47
C ALA A 242 3.64 -21.14 -6.42
N SER A 243 2.80 -21.34 -7.43
CA SER A 243 1.46 -20.77 -7.45
C SER A 243 0.43 -21.82 -7.83
N ALA A 244 -0.80 -21.63 -7.35
CA ALA A 244 -1.91 -22.53 -7.66
C ALA A 244 -3.22 -21.76 -7.76
N ALA A 245 -4.17 -22.31 -8.51
CA ALA A 245 -5.54 -21.82 -8.50
C ALA A 245 -6.18 -22.02 -7.12
N ALA A 246 -6.98 -21.05 -6.67
CA ALA A 246 -7.68 -21.14 -5.39
C ALA A 246 -8.61 -22.36 -5.31
N ALA A 247 -9.20 -22.77 -6.43
CA ALA A 247 -10.00 -23.99 -6.50
C ALA A 247 -9.22 -25.28 -6.18
N ALA A 248 -7.90 -25.28 -6.34
CA ALA A 248 -7.05 -26.45 -6.14
C ALA A 248 -6.51 -26.55 -4.70
N VAL A 249 -6.12 -25.43 -4.08
CA VAL A 249 -5.45 -25.40 -2.77
C VAL A 249 -6.20 -24.61 -1.69
N GLY A 250 -7.17 -23.76 -2.07
CA GLY A 250 -7.76 -22.77 -1.18
C GLY A 250 -8.42 -23.37 0.05
N ALA A 251 -9.18 -24.45 -0.12
CA ALA A 251 -9.82 -25.13 1.01
C ALA A 251 -8.80 -25.63 2.06
N ALA A 252 -7.66 -26.17 1.62
CA ALA A 252 -6.61 -26.64 2.52
C ALA A 252 -5.91 -25.48 3.23
N LEU A 253 -5.61 -24.40 2.51
CA LEU A 253 -4.93 -23.22 3.07
C LEU A 253 -5.82 -22.42 4.02
N THR A 254 -7.11 -22.26 3.71
CA THR A 254 -8.06 -21.53 4.56
C THR A 254 -8.41 -22.29 5.83
N ALA A 255 -8.39 -23.62 5.81
CA ALA A 255 -8.62 -24.44 7.00
C ALA A 255 -7.39 -24.56 7.91
N ALA A 256 -6.21 -24.18 7.41
CA ALA A 256 -4.93 -24.29 8.09
C ALA A 256 -4.62 -23.07 8.96
N ASP A 257 -3.82 -23.31 9.99
CA ASP A 257 -3.22 -22.30 10.86
C ASP A 257 -1.68 -22.28 10.69
N GLN A 258 -1.01 -21.36 11.39
CA GLN A 258 0.45 -21.21 11.35
C GLN A 258 1.23 -22.42 11.89
N LEU A 259 0.56 -23.37 12.56
CA LEU A 259 1.13 -24.63 13.04
C LEU A 259 0.61 -25.85 12.26
N THR A 260 -0.03 -25.62 11.12
CA THR A 260 -0.44 -26.68 10.21
C THR A 260 0.66 -26.94 9.19
N PHE A 261 1.26 -28.13 9.25
CA PHE A 261 2.27 -28.58 8.30
C PHE A 261 1.65 -29.58 7.33
N PHE A 262 2.25 -29.72 6.15
CA PHE A 262 1.73 -30.57 5.09
C PHE A 262 2.69 -31.71 4.76
N ARG A 263 2.16 -32.92 4.65
CA ARG A 263 2.91 -34.11 4.23
C ARG A 263 2.72 -34.36 2.73
N GLU A 264 3.81 -34.52 2.00
CA GLU A 264 3.81 -35.00 0.62
C GLU A 264 4.77 -36.20 0.53
N GLY A 265 4.21 -37.39 0.30
CA GLY A 265 4.95 -38.64 0.45
C GLY A 265 5.43 -38.86 1.88
N ASP A 266 6.72 -39.10 2.06
CA ASP A 266 7.36 -39.30 3.37
C ASP A 266 7.94 -38.01 3.99
N VAL A 267 7.77 -36.86 3.32
CA VAL A 267 8.37 -35.59 3.71
C VAL A 267 7.30 -34.65 4.28
N VAL A 268 7.65 -33.90 5.31
CA VAL A 268 6.79 -32.89 5.93
C VAL A 268 7.34 -31.50 5.61
N TYR A 269 6.44 -30.59 5.23
CA TYR A 269 6.75 -29.23 4.85
C TYR A 269 5.99 -28.25 5.72
N GLN A 270 6.68 -27.20 6.16
CA GLN A 270 6.03 -25.96 6.55
C GLN A 270 5.73 -25.15 5.28
N VAL A 271 4.46 -24.82 5.07
CA VAL A 271 4.00 -24.02 3.92
C VAL A 271 3.74 -22.60 4.38
N PHE A 272 4.26 -21.63 3.64
CA PHE A 272 3.95 -20.21 3.77
C PHE A 272 3.16 -19.82 2.54
N ALA A 273 1.97 -19.25 2.71
CA ALA A 273 1.08 -18.94 1.59
C ALA A 273 0.39 -17.59 1.75
N GLY A 274 0.06 -16.96 0.63
CA GLY A 274 -0.73 -15.74 0.57
C GLY A 274 -1.57 -15.70 -0.70
N GLY A 275 -2.72 -15.03 -0.63
CA GLY A 275 -3.51 -14.73 -1.83
C GLY A 275 -2.69 -13.84 -2.76
N MET A 276 -2.68 -14.14 -4.06
CA MET A 276 -1.97 -13.29 -5.03
C MET A 276 -2.69 -11.94 -5.17
N LEU A 277 -1.93 -10.87 -5.02
CA LEU A 277 -2.36 -9.50 -5.21
C LEU A 277 -1.94 -8.97 -6.60
N PRO A 278 -2.58 -7.90 -7.11
CA PRO A 278 -2.12 -7.22 -8.32
C PRO A 278 -0.63 -6.85 -8.24
N GLY A 279 0.11 -7.12 -9.32
CA GLY A 279 1.56 -6.90 -9.41
C GLY A 279 2.45 -7.95 -8.74
N ASP A 280 1.87 -8.95 -8.07
CA ASP A 280 2.66 -10.09 -7.61
C ASP A 280 3.30 -10.82 -8.80
N ALA A 281 4.56 -11.22 -8.65
CA ALA A 281 5.25 -12.00 -9.66
C ALA A 281 4.56 -13.35 -9.88
N GLU A 282 4.47 -13.78 -11.14
CA GLU A 282 4.07 -15.15 -11.42
C GLU A 282 5.18 -16.12 -11.03
N CYS A 283 4.76 -17.16 -10.32
CA CYS A 283 5.47 -18.40 -10.09
C CYS A 283 4.76 -19.45 -10.96
#